data_AF-A0A813D5R0-F1
#
_entry.id   AF-A0A813D5R0-F1
#
_cell.length_a   1.000
_cell.length_b   1.000
_cell.length_c   1.000
_cell.angle_alpha   90.00
_cell.angle_beta   90.00
_cell.angle_gamma   90.00
#
_symmetry.space_group_name_H-M   'P 1'
#
loop_
_entity.id
_entity.type
_entity.pdbx_description
1 polymer ?
#
loop_
_entity_poly.entity_id
_entity_poly.type
_entity_poly.pdbx_seq_one_letter_code
_entity_poly.pdbx_strand_id
1 'polypeptide(L)'
;MPELIGPVFVADGPEQLLPEDRRLQAADPLLWQLVFMGETELDISSFSERSEAESALAALKADQYGEGGGILVRAGDVIAENLFLKHMRQEDYVEYLQRATESVAPASAEVHDAAAMEEVVTTAKDRLRQLTKLAPEIAKLRAEYESKTLSEPQVIRGRPSEALIEFANLFPQYVRLGGCTRP
;
A
#
# COMPACT_ATOMS: atom_id res chain seq x y z
N MET A 1 36.06 -5.97 3.60
CA MET A 1 34.81 -6.73 3.38
C MET A 1 33.95 -5.89 2.45
N PRO A 2 33.47 -6.43 1.31
CA PRO A 2 32.60 -5.65 0.44
C PRO A 2 31.24 -5.48 1.12
N GLU A 3 30.82 -4.23 1.30
CA GLU A 3 29.46 -3.88 1.72
C GLU A 3 28.50 -4.31 0.61
N LEU A 4 27.66 -5.30 0.91
CA LEU A 4 26.59 -5.72 0.01
C LEU A 4 25.48 -4.66 0.07
N ILE A 5 25.54 -3.70 -0.85
CA ILE A 5 24.47 -2.71 -1.06
C ILE A 5 23.42 -3.37 -1.96
N GLY A 6 22.36 -3.92 -1.36
CA GLY A 6 21.14 -4.32 -2.07
C GLY A 6 20.09 -3.21 -2.03
N PRO A 7 19.16 -3.14 -3.01
CA PRO A 7 18.10 -2.14 -2.98
C PRO A 7 17.15 -2.39 -1.80
N VAL A 8 16.92 -1.37 -0.98
CA VAL A 8 15.89 -1.35 0.05
C VAL A 8 14.69 -0.62 -0.52
N PHE A 9 13.56 -1.31 -0.65
CA PHE A 9 12.31 -0.70 -1.06
C PHE A 9 11.69 -0.04 0.17
N VAL A 10 11.74 1.29 0.19
CA VAL A 10 10.92 2.09 1.10
C VAL A 10 9.53 2.13 0.49
N ALA A 11 8.49 1.84 1.28
CA ALA A 11 7.13 2.04 0.80
C ALA A 11 7.00 3.51 0.39
N ASP A 12 6.70 3.77 -0.89
CA ASP A 12 6.40 5.12 -1.33
C ASP A 12 5.32 5.66 -0.39
N GLY A 13 5.56 6.86 0.16
CA GLY A 13 4.56 7.55 0.97
C GLY A 13 3.25 7.67 0.19
N PRO A 14 2.11 7.91 0.86
CA PRO A 14 0.84 8.05 0.18
C PRO A 14 0.96 9.06 -0.97
N GLU A 15 0.55 8.63 -2.17
CA GLU A 15 0.62 9.47 -3.37
C GLU A 15 -0.09 10.80 -3.12
N GLN A 16 0.61 11.89 -3.39
CA GLN A 16 0.07 13.23 -3.17
C GLN A 16 -0.97 13.54 -4.26
N LEU A 17 -2.25 13.41 -3.90
CA LEU A 17 -3.39 13.60 -4.80
C LEU A 17 -3.59 15.04 -5.27
N LEU A 18 -3.18 16.02 -4.45
CA LEU A 18 -3.28 17.45 -4.76
C LEU A 18 -1.96 18.19 -4.50
N PRO A 19 -1.64 19.22 -5.30
CA PRO A 19 -0.59 20.18 -4.98
C PRO A 19 -0.77 20.78 -3.58
N GLU A 20 0.33 21.12 -2.91
CA GLU A 20 0.32 21.54 -1.49
C GLU A 20 -0.63 22.71 -1.21
N ASP A 21 -0.62 23.74 -2.07
CA ASP A 21 -1.50 24.90 -1.93
C ASP A 21 -3.00 24.51 -1.99
N ARG A 22 -3.36 23.64 -2.93
CA ARG A 22 -4.74 23.16 -3.08
C ARG A 22 -5.16 22.26 -1.93
N ARG A 23 -4.24 21.43 -1.41
CA ARG A 23 -4.49 20.62 -0.22
C ARG A 23 -4.78 21.49 1.00
N LEU A 24 -3.96 22.53 1.24
CA LEU A 24 -4.16 23.42 2.38
C LEU A 24 -5.51 24.16 2.29
N GLN A 25 -5.92 24.56 1.08
CA GLN A 25 -7.24 25.15 0.83
C GLN A 25 -8.37 24.13 1.04
N ALA A 26 -8.19 22.89 0.55
CA ALA A 26 -9.16 21.81 0.70
C ALA A 26 -9.36 21.39 2.17
N ALA A 27 -8.30 21.51 2.98
CA ALA A 27 -8.31 21.20 4.40
C ALA A 27 -8.93 22.33 5.26
N ASP A 28 -9.17 23.52 4.70
CA ASP A 28 -9.76 24.64 5.45
C ASP A 28 -11.26 24.37 5.72
N PRO A 29 -11.68 24.23 7.00
CA PRO A 29 -13.07 23.96 7.35
C PRO A 29 -14.01 25.16 7.10
N LEU A 30 -13.47 26.37 6.92
CA LEU A 30 -14.26 27.58 6.66
C LEU A 30 -14.71 27.68 5.21
N LEU A 31 -13.94 27.09 4.29
CA LEU A 31 -14.22 27.05 2.87
C LEU A 31 -15.20 25.93 2.52
N TRP A 32 -15.87 26.13 1.40
CA TRP A 32 -16.76 25.15 0.77
C TRP A 32 -15.93 24.30 -0.18
N GLN A 33 -15.97 22.98 -0.01
CA GLN A 33 -15.18 22.02 -0.79
C GLN A 33 -16.08 21.29 -1.77
N LEU A 34 -15.92 21.54 -3.06
CA LEU A 34 -16.57 20.78 -4.12
C LEU A 34 -15.63 19.65 -4.55
N VAL A 35 -16.00 18.42 -4.26
CA VAL A 35 -15.32 17.23 -4.79
C VAL A 35 -16.09 16.76 -6.01
N PHE A 36 -15.46 16.67 -7.18
CA PHE A 36 -16.14 16.38 -8.43
C PHE A 36 -15.33 15.47 -9.35
N MET A 37 -16.02 14.79 -10.26
CA MET A 37 -15.38 14.06 -11.35
C MET A 37 -14.92 15.06 -12.42
N GLY A 38 -13.61 15.24 -12.55
CA GLY A 38 -12.98 15.99 -13.63
C GLY A 38 -12.98 15.21 -14.94
N GLU A 39 -12.13 15.61 -15.89
CA GLU A 39 -12.05 14.96 -17.21
C GLU A 39 -11.48 13.53 -17.14
N THR A 40 -10.61 13.27 -16.17
CA THR A 40 -9.88 11.99 -16.03
C THR A 40 -9.94 11.39 -14.64
N GLU A 41 -10.13 12.19 -13.59
CA GLU A 41 -10.08 11.76 -12.20
C GLU A 41 -10.88 12.70 -11.28
N LEU A 42 -10.99 12.33 -10.00
CA LEU A 42 -11.59 13.19 -8.99
C LEU A 42 -10.70 14.40 -8.73
N ASP A 43 -11.30 15.57 -8.56
CA ASP A 43 -10.61 16.81 -8.19
C ASP A 43 -11.43 17.60 -7.15
N ILE A 44 -10.78 18.56 -6.48
CA ILE A 44 -11.35 19.36 -5.41
C ILE A 44 -11.19 20.86 -5.69
N SER A 45 -12.30 21.60 -5.74
CA SER A 45 -12.29 23.06 -5.79
C SER A 45 -12.82 23.65 -4.49
N SER A 46 -12.10 24.64 -3.95
CA SER A 46 -12.47 25.35 -2.73
C SER A 46 -13.09 26.71 -3.05
N PHE A 47 -14.17 27.07 -2.35
CA PHE A 47 -14.89 28.33 -2.53
C PHE A 47 -15.10 29.04 -1.20
N SER A 48 -15.04 30.36 -1.19
CA SER A 48 -15.38 31.16 0.00
C SER A 48 -16.88 31.35 0.17
N GLU A 49 -17.63 31.36 -0.93
CA GLU A 49 -19.07 31.64 -0.94
C GLU A 49 -19.89 30.40 -1.28
N ARG A 50 -21.01 30.23 -0.56
CA ARG A 50 -21.93 29.11 -0.75
C ARG A 50 -22.56 29.13 -2.15
N SER A 51 -22.98 30.30 -2.61
CA SER A 51 -23.66 30.50 -3.89
C SER A 51 -22.80 30.08 -5.08
N GLU A 52 -21.49 30.39 -5.03
CA GLU A 52 -20.53 30.00 -6.06
C GLU A 52 -20.36 28.49 -6.08
N ALA A 53 -20.20 27.87 -4.92
CA ALA A 53 -20.02 26.43 -4.80
C ALA A 53 -21.26 25.63 -5.24
N GLU A 54 -22.46 26.10 -4.87
CA GLU A 54 -23.73 25.51 -5.33
C GLU A 54 -23.92 25.69 -6.84
N SER A 55 -23.53 26.84 -7.40
CA SER A 55 -23.59 27.08 -8.85
C SER A 55 -22.62 26.17 -9.61
N ALA A 56 -21.42 25.97 -9.08
CA ALA A 56 -20.45 25.04 -9.64
C ALA A 56 -20.94 23.59 -9.59
N LEU A 57 -21.51 23.15 -8.45
CA LEU A 57 -22.13 21.83 -8.29
C LEU A 57 -23.26 21.61 -9.30
N ALA A 58 -24.13 22.61 -9.48
CA ALA A 58 -25.26 22.54 -10.42
C ALA A 58 -24.82 22.52 -11.90
N ALA A 59 -23.64 23.07 -12.20
CA ALA A 59 -23.08 23.05 -13.56
C ALA A 59 -22.51 21.68 -13.95
N LEU A 60 -22.25 20.79 -12.99
CA LEU A 60 -21.73 19.45 -13.26
C LEU A 60 -22.75 18.61 -14.01
N LYS A 61 -22.25 17.84 -14.98
CA LYS A 61 -23.03 16.95 -15.83
C LYS A 61 -22.39 15.57 -15.82
N ALA A 62 -23.21 14.57 -16.12
CA ALA A 62 -22.70 13.26 -16.45
C ALA A 62 -21.77 13.33 -17.68
N ASP A 63 -20.75 12.51 -17.67
CA ASP A 63 -19.84 12.25 -18.76
C ASP A 63 -20.52 11.42 -19.87
N GLN A 64 -19.74 11.03 -20.87
CA GLN A 64 -20.21 10.23 -22.01
C GLN A 64 -20.72 8.82 -21.63
N TYR A 65 -20.40 8.33 -20.43
CA TYR A 65 -20.81 7.02 -19.92
C TYR A 65 -22.01 7.10 -18.95
N GLY A 66 -22.50 8.31 -18.69
CA GLY A 66 -23.58 8.56 -17.73
C GLY A 66 -23.10 8.63 -16.29
N GLU A 67 -21.80 8.82 -16.07
CA GLU A 67 -21.16 8.92 -14.76
C GLU A 67 -20.64 10.33 -14.49
N GLY A 68 -20.56 10.72 -13.22
CA GLY A 68 -19.90 11.96 -12.82
C GLY A 68 -20.71 12.76 -11.81
N GLY A 69 -20.54 14.08 -11.85
CA GLY A 69 -21.08 14.96 -10.82
C GLY A 69 -20.12 15.14 -9.65
N GLY A 70 -20.65 15.53 -8.49
CA GLY A 70 -19.85 15.83 -7.31
C GLY A 70 -20.65 16.00 -6.04
N ILE A 71 -19.92 16.19 -4.94
CA ILE A 71 -20.45 16.52 -3.61
C ILE A 71 -19.90 17.85 -3.13
N LEU A 72 -20.72 18.58 -2.41
CA LEU A 72 -20.33 19.80 -1.73
C LEU A 72 -20.20 19.51 -0.24
N VAL A 73 -18.99 19.71 0.30
CA VAL A 73 -18.62 19.43 1.69
C VAL A 73 -18.27 20.72 2.41
N ARG A 74 -18.65 20.83 3.68
CA ARG A 74 -18.19 21.91 4.56
C ARG A 74 -17.98 21.36 5.96
N ALA A 75 -16.84 21.69 6.57
CA ALA A 75 -16.47 21.21 7.91
C ALA A 75 -16.59 19.69 8.11
N GLY A 76 -16.39 18.91 7.03
CA GLY A 76 -16.49 17.44 7.03
C GLY A 76 -17.87 16.88 6.72
N ASP A 77 -18.91 17.71 6.65
CA ASP A 77 -20.28 17.28 6.36
C ASP A 77 -20.64 17.53 4.89
N VAL A 78 -21.29 16.55 4.25
CA VAL A 78 -21.85 16.71 2.90
C VAL A 78 -23.13 17.55 2.99
N ILE A 79 -23.10 18.74 2.39
CA ILE A 79 -24.19 19.72 2.44
C ILE A 79 -25.13 19.60 1.21
N ALA A 80 -24.57 19.25 0.06
CA ALA A 80 -25.31 19.08 -1.18
C ALA A 80 -24.62 18.07 -2.10
N GLU A 81 -25.38 17.48 -3.01
CA GLU A 81 -24.87 16.52 -3.99
C GLU A 81 -25.57 16.70 -5.33
N ASN A 82 -24.82 16.44 -6.40
CA ASN A 82 -25.33 16.32 -7.76
C ASN A 82 -24.55 15.19 -8.41
N LEU A 83 -25.02 13.95 -8.22
CA LEU A 83 -24.28 12.75 -8.55
C LEU A 83 -24.99 11.94 -9.63
N PHE A 84 -24.23 11.50 -10.62
CA PHE A 84 -24.64 10.59 -11.67
C PHE A 84 -23.83 9.31 -11.49
N LEU A 85 -24.34 8.35 -10.73
CA LEU A 85 -23.57 7.19 -10.28
C LEU A 85 -24.01 5.92 -10.99
N LYS A 86 -23.04 5.19 -11.57
CA LYS A 86 -23.24 3.84 -12.11
C LYS A 86 -22.28 2.82 -11.50
N HIS A 87 -21.04 3.22 -11.27
CA HIS A 87 -19.98 2.42 -10.65
C HIS A 87 -19.42 3.08 -9.39
N MET A 88 -19.27 4.41 -9.41
CA MET A 88 -18.83 5.21 -8.26
C MET A 88 -19.92 5.31 -7.19
N ARG A 89 -19.52 5.53 -5.93
CA ARG A 89 -20.41 5.80 -4.81
C ARG A 89 -20.08 7.14 -4.16
N GLN A 90 -21.02 7.69 -3.39
CA GLN A 90 -20.80 8.93 -2.65
C GLN A 90 -19.60 8.83 -1.71
N GLU A 91 -19.38 7.65 -1.11
CA GLU A 91 -18.25 7.41 -0.20
C GLU A 91 -16.89 7.61 -0.87
N ASP A 92 -16.77 7.33 -2.17
CA ASP A 92 -15.52 7.49 -2.92
C ASP A 92 -15.08 8.97 -2.97
N TYR A 93 -16.04 9.89 -3.06
CA TYR A 93 -15.76 11.33 -3.06
C TYR A 93 -15.34 11.84 -1.67
N VAL A 94 -15.97 11.30 -0.62
CA VAL A 94 -15.61 11.64 0.77
C VAL A 94 -14.23 11.09 1.10
N GLU A 95 -13.94 9.85 0.72
CA GLU A 95 -12.63 9.23 0.90
C GLU A 95 -11.55 10.01 0.14
N TYR A 96 -11.85 10.43 -1.09
CA TYR A 96 -10.92 11.26 -1.87
C TYR A 96 -10.59 12.57 -1.17
N LEU A 97 -11.58 13.29 -0.62
CA LEU A 97 -11.34 14.50 0.17
C LEU A 97 -10.49 14.23 1.40
N GLN A 98 -10.76 13.14 2.12
CA GLN A 98 -9.96 12.76 3.30
C GLN A 98 -8.51 12.50 2.93
N ARG A 99 -8.26 11.69 1.90
CA ARG A 99 -6.91 11.36 1.44
C ARG A 99 -6.18 12.57 0.86
N ALA A 100 -6.89 13.43 0.13
CA ALA A 100 -6.32 14.62 -0.49
C ALA A 100 -5.98 15.70 0.54
N THR A 101 -6.72 15.77 1.65
CA THR A 101 -6.50 16.71 2.76
C THR A 101 -5.67 16.12 3.90
N GLU A 102 -5.39 14.81 3.86
CA GLU A 102 -4.52 14.18 4.82
C GLU A 102 -3.18 14.93 4.79
N SER A 103 -2.76 15.36 5.97
CA SER A 103 -1.41 15.85 6.15
C SER A 103 -0.50 14.70 5.76
N VAL A 104 0.01 14.69 4.52
CA VAL A 104 1.33 14.14 4.22
C VAL A 104 2.19 14.81 5.28
N ALA A 105 2.44 14.08 6.38
CA ALA A 105 3.47 14.47 7.31
C ALA A 105 4.64 14.77 6.39
N PRO A 106 5.29 15.95 6.48
CA PRO A 106 6.47 16.19 5.67
C PRO A 106 7.25 14.90 5.78
N ALA A 107 7.55 14.26 4.64
CA ALA A 107 8.53 13.19 4.63
C ALA A 107 9.72 13.86 5.30
N SER A 108 9.85 13.62 6.61
CA SER A 108 10.55 14.53 7.49
C SER A 108 11.91 14.57 6.89
N ALA A 109 12.32 15.74 6.39
CA ALA A 109 13.59 15.91 5.71
C ALA A 109 14.62 15.12 6.52
N GLU A 110 15.04 13.98 5.96
CA GLU A 110 16.17 13.20 6.41
C GLU A 110 16.29 13.10 7.94
N VAL A 111 15.27 12.58 8.62
CA VAL A 111 15.57 11.73 9.78
C VAL A 111 15.39 10.30 9.29
N HIS A 112 16.32 9.90 8.42
CA HIS A 112 16.75 8.51 8.37
C HIS A 112 17.07 8.15 9.82
N ASP A 113 16.12 7.48 10.47
CA ASP A 113 16.31 7.00 11.82
C ASP A 113 17.50 6.04 11.74
N ALA A 114 18.68 6.52 12.15
CA ALA A 114 19.90 5.75 12.12
C ALA A 114 19.68 4.42 12.85
N ALA A 115 18.79 4.41 13.86
CA ALA A 115 18.33 3.21 14.53
C ALA A 115 17.56 2.26 13.60
N ALA A 116 16.62 2.74 12.78
CA ALA A 116 15.89 1.90 11.83
C ALA A 116 16.80 1.36 10.72
N MET A 117 17.72 2.17 10.19
CA MET A 117 18.71 1.70 9.22
C MET A 117 19.69 0.69 9.85
N GLU A 118 20.14 0.94 11.08
CA GLU A 118 21.00 0.03 11.83
C GLU A 118 20.27 -1.28 12.17
N GLU A 119 18.96 -1.23 12.47
CA GLU A 119 18.12 -2.40 12.69
C GLU A 119 17.98 -3.24 11.41
N VAL A 120 17.72 -2.61 10.26
CA VAL A 120 17.67 -3.29 8.96
C VAL A 120 19.02 -3.91 8.61
N VAL A 121 20.12 -3.18 8.79
CA VAL A 121 21.49 -3.68 8.55
C VAL A 121 21.82 -4.85 9.48
N THR A 122 21.45 -4.75 10.76
CA THR A 122 21.69 -5.81 11.75
C THR A 122 20.88 -7.04 11.42
N THR A 123 19.59 -6.89 11.14
CA THR A 123 18.70 -7.97 10.74
C THR A 123 19.18 -8.64 9.46
N ALA A 124 19.62 -7.87 8.45
CA ALA A 124 20.16 -8.40 7.20
C ALA A 124 21.49 -9.16 7.43
N LYS A 125 22.40 -8.63 8.26
CA LYS A 125 23.66 -9.30 8.60
C LYS A 125 23.42 -10.59 9.37
N ASP A 126 22.50 -10.60 10.32
CA ASP A 126 22.19 -11.79 11.10
C ASP A 126 21.48 -12.85 10.25
N ARG A 127 20.58 -12.42 9.35
CA ARG A 127 19.99 -13.31 8.35
C ARG A 127 21.02 -13.93 7.43
N LEU A 128 21.97 -13.12 6.94
CA LEU A 128 23.07 -13.59 6.10
C LEU A 128 23.97 -14.60 6.85
N ARG A 129 24.30 -14.32 8.12
CA ARG A 129 25.07 -15.25 8.98
C ARG A 129 24.33 -16.57 9.16
N GLN A 130 23.03 -16.52 9.43
CA GLN A 130 22.20 -17.72 9.58
C GLN A 130 22.18 -18.54 8.29
N LEU A 131 21.93 -17.91 7.14
CA LEU A 131 21.95 -18.59 5.84
C LEU A 131 23.33 -19.17 5.52
N THR A 132 24.42 -18.45 5.82
CA THR A 132 25.78 -18.94 5.63
C THR A 132 26.07 -20.17 6.49
N LYS A 133 25.58 -20.19 7.74
CA LYS A 133 25.71 -21.33 8.64
C LYS A 133 24.92 -22.55 8.13
N LEU A 134 23.73 -22.33 7.57
CA LEU A 134 22.85 -23.39 7.07
C LEU A 134 23.19 -23.84 5.63
N ALA A 135 23.96 -23.05 4.87
CA ALA A 135 24.29 -23.32 3.48
C ALA A 135 24.85 -24.73 3.21
N PRO A 136 25.75 -25.30 4.04
CA PRO A 136 26.22 -26.67 3.84
C PRO A 136 25.10 -27.72 3.99
N GLU A 137 24.18 -27.51 4.94
CA GLU A 137 23.05 -28.42 5.15
C GLU A 137 22.00 -28.28 4.04
N ILE A 138 21.73 -27.05 3.59
CA ILE A 138 20.87 -26.77 2.44
C ILE A 138 21.42 -27.41 1.17
N ALA A 139 22.74 -27.35 0.94
CA ALA A 139 23.39 -28.00 -0.19
C ALA A 139 23.27 -29.54 -0.14
N LYS A 140 23.41 -30.14 1.05
CA LYS A 140 23.17 -31.58 1.26
C LYS A 140 21.72 -31.95 0.98
N LEU A 141 20.77 -31.21 1.53
CA LEU A 141 19.34 -31.42 1.29
C LEU A 141 19.01 -31.32 -0.20
N ARG A 142 19.58 -30.34 -0.91
CA ARG A 142 19.40 -30.22 -2.36
C ARG A 142 19.85 -31.47 -3.10
N ALA A 143 21.08 -31.94 -2.85
CA ALA A 143 21.62 -33.14 -3.48
C ALA A 143 20.80 -34.40 -3.13
N GLU A 144 20.34 -34.51 -1.87
CA GLU A 144 19.46 -35.60 -1.44
C GLU A 144 18.11 -35.58 -2.17
N TYR A 145 17.46 -34.42 -2.31
CA TYR A 145 16.18 -34.33 -3.01
C TYR A 145 16.30 -34.45 -4.54
N GLU A 146 17.41 -33.99 -5.12
CA GLU A 146 17.69 -34.18 -6.56
C GLU A 146 18.01 -35.65 -6.90
N SER A 147 18.66 -36.39 -5.98
CA SER A 147 18.93 -37.82 -6.15
C SER A 147 17.73 -38.71 -5.80
N LYS A 148 16.76 -38.19 -5.03
CA LYS A 148 15.49 -38.84 -4.74
C LYS A 148 14.59 -38.79 -5.98
N THR A 149 14.63 -39.85 -6.77
CA THR A 149 13.63 -40.09 -7.82
C THR A 149 12.33 -40.56 -7.20
N LEU A 150 11.61 -39.65 -6.55
CA LEU A 150 10.28 -39.94 -6.00
C LEU A 150 9.25 -39.85 -7.13
N SER A 151 8.53 -40.94 -7.38
CA SER A 151 7.40 -40.96 -8.31
C SER A 151 6.13 -40.34 -7.70
N GLU A 152 6.05 -40.27 -6.37
CA GLU A 152 4.90 -39.73 -5.62
C GLU A 152 5.36 -38.93 -4.38
N PRO A 153 4.57 -37.93 -3.93
CA PRO A 153 4.89 -37.16 -2.74
C PRO A 153 4.87 -38.02 -1.46
N GLN A 154 5.96 -37.98 -0.69
CA GLN A 154 6.04 -38.67 0.61
C GLN A 154 5.68 -37.72 1.76
N VAL A 155 4.72 -38.11 2.60
CA VAL A 155 4.34 -37.36 3.80
C VAL A 155 5.20 -37.79 4.98
N ILE A 156 5.98 -36.87 5.53
CA ILE A 156 6.83 -37.09 6.71
C ILE A 156 6.21 -36.36 7.90
N ARG A 157 6.03 -37.06 9.03
CA ARG A 157 5.50 -36.49 10.27
C ARG A 157 6.64 -36.23 11.24
N GLY A 158 6.71 -35.00 11.75
CA GLY A 158 7.74 -34.58 12.71
C GLY A 158 7.91 -33.07 12.75
N ARG A 159 8.82 -32.59 13.60
CA ARG A 159 9.23 -31.19 13.62
C ARG A 159 10.35 -30.98 12.60
N PRO A 160 10.17 -30.12 11.58
CA PRO A 160 11.23 -29.86 10.61
C PRO A 160 12.42 -29.17 11.29
N SER A 161 13.64 -29.48 10.83
CA SER A 161 14.85 -28.76 11.26
C SER A 161 14.89 -27.36 10.66
N GLU A 162 15.67 -26.45 11.25
CA GLU A 162 15.84 -25.08 10.72
C GLU A 162 16.35 -25.08 9.27
N ALA A 163 17.32 -25.94 8.95
CA ALA A 163 17.81 -26.09 7.58
C ALA A 163 16.73 -26.57 6.61
N LEU A 164 15.82 -27.46 7.04
CA LEU A 164 14.72 -27.93 6.21
C LEU A 164 13.65 -26.85 5.98
N ILE A 165 13.41 -26.00 6.99
CA ILE A 165 12.53 -24.82 6.87
C ILE A 165 13.10 -23.85 5.84
N GLU A 166 14.38 -23.50 5.96
CA GLU A 166 15.03 -22.61 5.00
C GLU A 166 15.11 -23.22 3.60
N PHE A 167 15.40 -24.51 3.50
CA PHE A 167 15.40 -25.23 2.24
C PHE A 167 14.03 -25.21 1.55
N ALA A 168 12.94 -25.40 2.31
CA ALA A 168 11.58 -25.34 1.77
C ALA A 168 11.20 -23.94 1.27
N ASN A 169 11.66 -22.88 1.93
CA ASN A 169 11.45 -21.50 1.48
C ASN A 169 12.21 -21.17 0.19
N LEU A 170 13.45 -21.65 0.06
CA LEU A 170 14.31 -21.42 -1.12
C LEU A 170 13.93 -22.31 -2.31
N PHE A 171 13.46 -23.53 -2.06
CA PHE A 171 13.14 -24.52 -3.08
C PHE A 171 11.76 -25.16 -2.83
N PRO A 172 10.66 -24.39 -2.97
CA PRO A 172 9.31 -24.85 -2.66
C PRO A 172 8.81 -25.98 -3.55
N GLN A 173 9.49 -26.27 -4.67
CA GLN A 173 9.21 -27.40 -5.56
C GLN A 173 9.60 -28.76 -4.95
N TYR A 174 10.55 -28.81 -4.02
CA TYR A 174 11.02 -30.07 -3.42
C TYR A 174 10.26 -30.43 -2.14
N VAL A 175 9.95 -29.42 -1.30
CA VAL A 175 9.34 -29.63 0.01
C VAL A 175 8.28 -28.58 0.25
N ARG A 176 7.06 -29.02 0.59
CA ARG A 176 6.01 -28.16 1.13
C ARG A 176 5.80 -28.47 2.60
N LEU A 177 6.02 -27.47 3.46
CA LEU A 177 5.71 -27.58 4.88
C LEU A 177 4.23 -27.26 5.09
N GLY A 178 3.51 -28.18 5.69
CA GLY A 178 2.11 -27.99 6.12
C GLY A 178 1.97 -28.37 7.59
N GLY A 179 1.06 -27.70 8.30
CA GLY A 179 0.78 -27.96 9.71
C GLY A 179 -0.71 -28.08 9.97
N CYS A 180 -1.09 -29.16 10.66
CA CYS A 180 -2.45 -29.46 11.09
C CYS A 180 -3.14 -28.25 11.73
N THR A 181 -4.37 -27.97 11.32
CA THR A 181 -5.32 -27.23 12.15
C THR A 181 -5.41 -27.93 13.51
N ARG A 182 -5.11 -27.23 14.60
CA ARG A 182 -5.46 -27.72 15.96
C ARG A 182 -6.98 -27.97 15.96
N PRO A 183 -7.48 -29.12 16.48
CA PRO A 183 -8.89 -29.23 16.83
C PRO A 183 -9.24 -28.25 17.96
#